data_AF-X0W472-F1
#
_entry.id   AF-X0W472-F1
#
_cell.length_a   1.000
_cell.length_b   1.000
_cell.length_c   1.000
_cell.angle_alpha   90.00
_cell.angle_beta   90.00
_cell.angle_gamma   90.00
#
_symmetry.space_group_name_H-M   'P 1'
#
loop_
_entity.id
_entity.type
_entity.pdbx_description
1 polymer ?
#
loop_
_entity_poly.entity_id
_entity_poly.type
_entity_poly.pdbx_seq_one_letter_code
_entity_poly.pdbx_strand_id
1 'polypeptide(L)'
;HKDLVELGSGGNLKIQTLLDAAGESNRATLRYIPVDISKSAIVEAAQGLLERYPELQVLGVVADFTSQLDVLPTERPLMFCFLGSTIGNMDEDESIAFLQSISRKMQPDDRLLVGFDMVKSRGAMEAAYNDSRGVTAEFNKNVLNVLNNELNADFDLSHFDHLAFFNEAGSRIEMHLMANRDISVKLESIDMEVEFKRGETIHTENSRKFTKKSIEDMAARAGLCIQNCHSDRDGWFSLVVMGLNP
;
A
#
# COMPACT_ATOMS: atom_id res chain seq x y z
N HIS A 1 21.87 16.43 -5.23
CA HIS A 1 21.02 16.24 -4.04
C HIS A 1 19.59 16.03 -4.46
N LYS A 2 19.00 14.90 -4.10
CA LYS A 2 17.60 14.53 -4.38
C LYS A 2 17.01 13.85 -3.15
N ASP A 3 15.71 13.97 -2.99
CA ASP A 3 14.97 13.29 -1.95
C ASP A 3 14.23 12.10 -2.55
N LEU A 4 14.38 10.93 -1.92
CA LEU A 4 13.68 9.70 -2.27
C LEU A 4 12.64 9.42 -1.18
N VAL A 5 11.38 9.75 -1.46
CA VAL A 5 10.27 9.59 -0.53
C VAL A 5 9.62 8.24 -0.77
N GLU A 6 9.55 7.37 0.22
CA GLU A 6 8.81 6.12 0.12
C GLU A 6 7.55 6.18 0.99
N LEU A 7 6.39 6.16 0.34
CA LEU A 7 5.08 6.22 0.98
C LEU A 7 4.64 4.82 1.39
N GLY A 8 4.41 4.59 2.68
CA GLY A 8 4.17 3.26 3.23
C GLY A 8 5.43 2.40 3.18
N SER A 9 6.52 2.88 3.78
CA SER A 9 7.86 2.31 3.63
C SER A 9 8.01 0.86 4.10
N GLY A 10 7.12 0.38 4.99
CA GLY A 10 7.07 -1.04 5.37
C GLY A 10 8.45 -1.65 5.64
N GLY A 11 8.78 -2.74 4.94
CA GLY A 11 10.09 -3.41 5.03
C GLY A 11 11.11 -2.94 3.97
N ASN A 12 12.39 -2.92 4.35
CA ASN A 12 13.50 -2.37 3.55
C ASN A 12 13.82 -3.05 2.20
N LEU A 13 13.25 -4.21 1.87
CA LEU A 13 13.77 -5.03 0.76
C LEU A 13 13.67 -4.34 -0.60
N LYS A 14 12.54 -3.67 -0.87
CA LYS A 14 12.29 -3.01 -2.17
C LYS A 14 13.17 -1.78 -2.34
N ILE A 15 13.25 -0.95 -1.29
CA ILE A 15 14.06 0.25 -1.34
C ILE A 15 15.55 -0.05 -1.38
N GLN A 16 16.03 -1.10 -0.70
CA GLN A 16 17.41 -1.56 -0.82
C GLN A 16 17.79 -1.85 -2.27
N THR A 17 16.89 -2.46 -3.04
CA THR A 17 17.14 -2.74 -4.46
C THR A 17 17.35 -1.45 -5.27
N LEU A 18 16.56 -0.40 -5.01
CA LEU A 18 16.72 0.90 -5.65
C LEU A 18 18.01 1.61 -5.21
N LEU A 19 18.33 1.55 -3.92
CA LEU A 19 19.54 2.14 -3.35
C LEU A 19 20.80 1.44 -3.86
N ASP A 20 20.79 0.11 -3.97
CA ASP A 20 21.88 -0.65 -4.59
C ASP A 20 22.12 -0.20 -6.04
N ALA A 21 21.05 -0.11 -6.83
CA ALA A 21 21.11 0.30 -8.24
C ALA A 21 21.56 1.77 -8.43
N ALA A 22 21.28 2.65 -7.46
CA ALA A 22 21.74 4.04 -7.51
C ALA A 22 23.27 4.13 -7.44
N GLY A 23 23.94 3.20 -6.76
CA GLY A 23 25.38 3.24 -6.51
C GLY A 23 25.78 4.29 -5.47
N GLU A 24 26.98 4.11 -4.90
CA GLU A 24 27.48 4.85 -3.74
C GLU A 24 27.51 6.37 -3.97
N SER A 25 28.02 6.83 -5.12
CA SER A 25 28.11 8.26 -5.44
C SER A 25 26.74 8.97 -5.45
N ASN A 26 25.69 8.28 -5.92
CA ASN A 26 24.34 8.85 -5.88
C ASN A 26 23.76 8.79 -4.46
N ARG A 27 23.93 7.65 -3.76
CA ARG A 27 23.46 7.48 -2.37
C ARG A 27 24.04 8.51 -1.42
N ALA A 28 25.32 8.85 -1.56
CA ALA A 28 26.00 9.87 -0.75
C ALA A 28 25.39 11.28 -0.87
N THR A 29 24.62 11.55 -1.93
CA THR A 29 23.94 12.85 -2.13
C THR A 29 22.43 12.76 -1.98
N LEU A 30 21.90 11.55 -1.76
CA LEU A 30 20.49 11.25 -1.65
C LEU A 30 20.05 11.29 -0.18
N ARG A 31 18.90 11.88 0.08
CA ARG A 31 18.21 11.77 1.36
C ARG A 31 16.99 10.87 1.17
N TYR A 32 17.00 9.73 1.84
CA TYR A 32 15.89 8.79 1.88
C TYR A 32 14.90 9.22 2.97
N ILE A 33 13.62 9.23 2.61
CA ILE A 33 12.52 9.71 3.46
C ILE A 33 11.46 8.60 3.53
N PRO A 34 11.59 7.64 4.47
CA PRO A 34 10.54 6.68 4.75
C PRO A 34 9.34 7.37 5.43
N VAL A 35 8.15 7.15 4.92
CA VAL A 35 6.89 7.69 5.45
C VAL A 35 5.98 6.54 5.84
N ASP A 36 5.60 6.48 7.12
CA ASP A 36 4.73 5.44 7.66
C ASP A 36 4.00 5.96 8.91
N ILE A 37 2.87 5.35 9.27
CA ILE A 37 2.18 5.64 10.53
C ILE A 37 2.92 5.00 11.73
N SER A 38 3.69 3.94 11.48
CA SER A 38 4.43 3.21 12.50
C SER A 38 5.82 3.80 12.72
N LYS A 39 5.97 4.59 13.80
CA LYS A 39 7.28 5.13 14.21
C LYS A 39 8.32 4.03 14.42
N SER A 40 7.94 2.90 15.04
CA SER A 40 8.87 1.80 15.30
C SER A 40 9.36 1.17 14.00
N ALA A 41 8.47 0.95 13.02
CA ALA A 41 8.84 0.42 11.71
C ALA A 41 9.84 1.35 11.00
N ILE A 42 9.61 2.66 11.03
CA ILE A 42 10.54 3.65 10.45
C ILE A 42 11.92 3.59 11.11
N VAL A 43 11.98 3.52 12.45
CA VAL A 43 13.25 3.50 13.17
C VAL A 43 14.03 2.23 12.87
N GLU A 44 13.37 1.07 12.90
CA GLU A 44 13.98 -0.23 12.58
C GLU A 44 14.48 -0.25 11.12
N ALA A 45 13.65 0.21 10.18
CA ALA A 45 13.99 0.31 8.78
C ALA A 45 15.22 1.21 8.56
N ALA A 46 15.21 2.40 9.16
CA ALA A 46 16.31 3.36 9.06
C ALA A 46 17.63 2.81 9.61
N GLN A 47 17.61 2.12 10.75
CA GLN A 47 18.80 1.51 11.35
C GLN A 47 19.41 0.47 10.40
N GLY A 48 18.60 -0.46 9.89
CA GLY A 48 19.09 -1.49 8.95
C GLY A 48 19.63 -0.91 7.64
N LEU A 49 19.09 0.22 7.17
CA LEU A 49 19.63 0.91 5.99
C LEU A 49 20.95 1.62 6.27
N LEU A 50 21.09 2.29 7.41
CA LEU A 50 22.33 2.99 7.77
C LEU A 50 23.49 2.05 8.08
N GLU A 51 23.20 0.84 8.58
CA GLU A 51 24.23 -0.21 8.71
C GLU A 51 24.77 -0.67 7.34
N ARG A 52 23.90 -0.72 6.33
CA ARG A 52 24.26 -1.18 4.98
C ARG A 52 24.82 -0.06 4.09
N TYR A 53 24.34 1.16 4.26
CA TYR A 53 24.72 2.35 3.48
C TYR A 53 25.10 3.50 4.43
N PRO A 54 26.30 3.48 5.03
CA PRO A 54 26.71 4.50 6.00
C PRO A 54 26.75 5.93 5.44
N GLU A 55 26.83 6.08 4.12
CA GLU A 55 26.81 7.35 3.40
C GLU A 55 25.41 7.94 3.21
N LEU A 56 24.36 7.14 3.41
CA LEU A 56 22.97 7.53 3.15
C LEU A 56 22.46 8.50 4.22
N GLN A 57 21.79 9.56 3.79
CA GLN A 57 21.03 10.41 4.72
C GLN A 57 19.62 9.86 4.86
N VAL A 58 19.14 9.65 6.09
CA VAL A 58 17.76 9.21 6.36
C VAL A 58 17.03 10.25 7.19
N LEU A 59 15.83 10.64 6.74
CA LEU A 59 14.91 11.49 7.48
C LEU A 59 13.56 10.78 7.57
N GLY A 60 13.31 10.10 8.69
CA GLY A 60 12.03 9.40 8.91
C GLY A 60 10.88 10.37 9.21
N VAL A 61 9.72 10.13 8.59
CA VAL A 61 8.52 10.95 8.74
C VAL A 61 7.36 10.08 9.20
N VAL A 62 6.87 10.32 10.41
CA VAL A 62 5.68 9.63 10.94
C VAL A 62 4.44 10.39 10.49
N ALA A 63 3.70 9.83 9.54
CA ALA A 63 2.53 10.48 8.96
C ALA A 63 1.62 9.46 8.28
N ASP A 64 0.32 9.75 8.29
CA ASP A 64 -0.61 9.14 7.34
C ASP A 64 -0.38 9.74 5.96
N PHE A 65 0.26 8.98 5.07
CA PHE A 65 0.59 9.43 3.73
C PHE A 65 -0.65 9.73 2.87
N THR A 66 -1.84 9.25 3.23
CA THR A 66 -3.06 9.52 2.47
C THR A 66 -3.62 10.93 2.71
N SER A 67 -3.30 11.53 3.86
CA SER A 67 -3.91 12.80 4.30
C SER A 67 -2.90 13.86 4.75
N GLN A 68 -1.66 13.48 5.06
CA GLN A 68 -0.67 14.35 5.71
C GLN A 68 0.59 14.60 4.87
N LEU A 69 0.53 14.54 3.54
CA LEU A 69 1.70 14.76 2.68
C LEU A 69 2.36 16.14 2.86
N ASP A 70 1.68 17.13 3.44
CA ASP A 70 2.22 18.48 3.71
C ASP A 70 3.42 18.48 4.67
N VAL A 71 3.63 17.41 5.45
CA VAL A 71 4.79 17.33 6.36
C VAL A 71 6.10 17.01 5.64
N LEU A 72 6.04 16.66 4.35
CA LEU A 72 7.22 16.28 3.58
C LEU A 72 8.05 17.51 3.20
N PRO A 73 9.40 17.43 3.30
CA PRO A 73 10.27 18.51 2.84
C PRO A 73 10.17 18.68 1.32
N THR A 74 10.29 19.92 0.85
CA THR A 74 10.17 20.27 -0.57
C THR A 74 11.36 21.08 -1.10
N GLU A 75 12.49 21.09 -0.39
CA GLU A 75 13.64 21.93 -0.77
C GLU A 75 14.53 21.30 -1.84
N ARG A 76 14.32 20.02 -2.17
CA ARG A 76 15.13 19.23 -3.11
C ARG A 76 14.19 18.55 -4.12
N PRO A 77 14.65 18.25 -5.34
CA PRO A 77 13.86 17.45 -6.27
C PRO A 77 13.46 16.11 -5.66
N LEU A 78 12.19 15.76 -5.80
CA LEU A 78 11.54 14.62 -5.16
C LEU A 78 11.35 13.46 -6.15
N MET A 79 11.73 12.27 -5.71
CA MET A 79 11.25 11.02 -6.27
C MET A 79 10.34 10.35 -5.25
N PHE A 80 9.03 10.39 -5.50
CA PHE A 80 8.06 9.63 -4.72
C PHE A 80 8.09 8.17 -5.18
N CYS A 81 8.05 7.25 -4.23
CA CYS A 81 7.93 5.82 -4.43
C CYS A 81 6.70 5.31 -3.67
N PHE A 82 5.74 4.74 -4.39
CA PHE A 82 4.59 4.06 -3.81
C PHE A 82 4.53 2.64 -4.36
N LEU A 83 5.17 1.72 -3.65
CA LEU A 83 5.54 0.41 -4.16
C LEU A 83 4.60 -0.69 -3.65
N GLY A 84 4.65 -1.87 -4.28
CA GLY A 84 3.90 -3.04 -3.81
C GLY A 84 2.41 -3.07 -4.16
N SER A 85 1.93 -2.15 -4.99
CA SER A 85 0.51 -2.05 -5.36
C SER A 85 -0.44 -1.75 -4.20
N THR A 86 0.05 -1.07 -3.15
CA THR A 86 -0.78 -0.53 -2.06
C THR A 86 -1.85 0.45 -2.59
N ILE A 87 -1.61 1.10 -3.73
CA ILE A 87 -2.62 1.90 -4.44
C ILE A 87 -3.87 1.08 -4.81
N GLY A 88 -3.75 -0.24 -4.95
CA GLY A 88 -4.87 -1.15 -5.20
C GLY A 88 -5.81 -1.32 -4.03
N ASN A 89 -5.42 -0.91 -2.81
CA ASN A 89 -6.26 -0.99 -1.62
C ASN A 89 -7.28 0.15 -1.54
N MET A 90 -7.03 1.23 -2.30
CA MET A 90 -7.95 2.35 -2.45
C MET A 90 -8.97 2.04 -3.54
N ASP A 91 -10.17 2.57 -3.41
CA ASP A 91 -11.11 2.58 -4.53
C ASP A 91 -10.61 3.49 -5.68
N GLU A 92 -11.38 3.56 -6.76
CA GLU A 92 -10.96 4.35 -7.92
C GLU A 92 -10.82 5.84 -7.62
N ASP A 93 -11.81 6.43 -6.98
CA ASP A 93 -11.82 7.87 -6.75
C ASP A 93 -10.83 8.25 -5.64
N GLU A 94 -10.68 7.41 -4.61
CA GLU A 94 -9.64 7.52 -3.58
C GLU A 94 -8.23 7.47 -4.19
N SER A 95 -7.96 6.50 -5.06
CA SER A 95 -6.64 6.36 -5.71
C SER A 95 -6.30 7.59 -6.56
N ILE A 96 -7.29 8.17 -7.24
CA ILE A 96 -7.12 9.37 -8.05
C ILE A 96 -6.91 10.59 -7.17
N ALA A 97 -7.73 10.77 -6.13
CA ALA A 97 -7.59 11.87 -5.18
C ALA A 97 -6.22 11.84 -4.48
N PHE A 98 -5.74 10.65 -4.13
CA PHE A 98 -4.41 10.43 -3.59
C PHE A 98 -3.32 10.83 -4.59
N LEU A 99 -3.37 10.35 -5.84
CA LEU A 99 -2.40 10.74 -6.88
C LEU A 99 -2.44 12.25 -7.18
N GLN A 100 -3.62 12.88 -7.15
CA GLN A 100 -3.77 14.33 -7.26
C GLN A 100 -3.11 15.08 -6.10
N SER A 101 -3.18 14.52 -4.89
CA SER A 101 -2.53 15.11 -3.72
C SER A 101 -1.00 15.11 -3.87
N ILE A 102 -0.43 14.06 -4.48
CA ILE A 102 0.99 13.99 -4.83
C ILE A 102 1.31 14.98 -5.95
N SER A 103 0.55 14.98 -7.06
CA SER A 103 0.84 15.83 -8.21
C SER A 103 0.81 17.33 -7.86
N ARG A 104 -0.08 17.75 -6.94
CA ARG A 104 -0.10 19.12 -6.41
C ARG A 104 1.18 19.55 -5.67
N LYS A 105 1.99 18.60 -5.20
CA LYS A 105 3.27 18.87 -4.52
C LYS A 105 4.46 18.82 -5.45
N MET A 106 4.33 18.08 -6.54
CA MET A 106 5.41 17.89 -7.49
C MET A 106 5.77 19.21 -8.18
N GLN A 107 7.06 19.41 -8.37
CA GLN A 107 7.64 20.35 -9.31
C GLN A 107 7.92 19.65 -10.65
N PRO A 108 8.19 20.39 -11.75
CA PRO A 108 8.42 19.79 -13.07
C PRO A 108 9.52 18.70 -13.13
N ASP A 109 10.53 18.80 -12.28
CA ASP A 109 11.65 17.84 -12.21
C ASP A 109 11.38 16.64 -11.30
N ASP A 110 10.27 16.65 -10.57
CA ASP A 110 9.92 15.58 -9.64
C ASP A 110 9.33 14.38 -10.39
N ARG A 111 9.45 13.20 -9.79
CA ARG A 111 8.95 11.95 -10.36
C ARG A 111 8.17 11.15 -9.34
N LEU A 112 7.21 10.38 -9.82
CA LEU A 112 6.45 9.42 -9.04
C LEU A 112 6.66 8.03 -9.64
N LEU A 113 7.14 7.09 -8.83
CA LEU A 113 7.28 5.68 -9.17
C LEU A 113 6.20 4.89 -8.42
N VAL A 114 5.25 4.30 -9.15
CA VAL A 114 4.16 3.50 -8.58
C VAL A 114 4.27 2.06 -9.04
N GLY A 115 4.11 1.12 -8.12
CA GLY A 115 3.94 -0.30 -8.44
C GLY A 115 2.48 -0.65 -8.60
N PHE A 116 2.14 -1.36 -9.68
CA PHE A 116 0.79 -1.81 -9.99
C PHE A 116 0.75 -3.33 -10.15
N ASP A 117 -0.16 -3.97 -9.42
CA ASP A 117 -0.48 -5.37 -9.62
C ASP A 117 -1.45 -5.52 -10.80
N MET A 118 -1.00 -6.16 -11.87
CA MET A 118 -1.72 -6.18 -13.13
C MET A 118 -2.81 -7.26 -13.13
N VAL A 119 -3.83 -7.08 -13.99
CA VAL A 119 -4.84 -8.12 -14.24
C VAL A 119 -4.19 -9.38 -14.78
N LYS A 120 -4.55 -10.54 -14.21
CA LYS A 120 -4.07 -11.88 -14.58
C LYS A 120 -5.25 -12.82 -14.83
N SER A 121 -4.99 -14.12 -14.99
CA SER A 121 -6.07 -15.10 -14.92
C SER A 121 -6.74 -15.08 -13.55
N ARG A 122 -8.05 -15.26 -13.51
CA ARG A 122 -8.83 -15.28 -12.27
C ARG A 122 -8.26 -16.25 -11.23
N GLY A 123 -7.94 -17.47 -11.64
CA GLY A 123 -7.37 -18.47 -10.74
C GLY A 123 -6.03 -18.05 -10.13
N ALA A 124 -5.16 -17.37 -10.88
CA ALA A 124 -3.90 -16.86 -10.33
C ALA A 124 -4.16 -15.72 -9.31
N MET A 125 -5.12 -14.84 -9.61
CA MET A 125 -5.47 -13.74 -8.70
C MET A 125 -6.12 -14.28 -7.42
N GLU A 126 -7.07 -15.20 -7.49
CA GLU A 126 -7.73 -15.77 -6.30
C GLU A 126 -6.76 -16.64 -5.48
N ALA A 127 -5.89 -17.41 -6.12
CA ALA A 127 -4.91 -18.25 -5.41
C ALA A 127 -3.87 -17.42 -4.62
N ALA A 128 -3.55 -16.21 -5.06
CA ALA A 128 -2.62 -15.33 -4.36
C ALA A 128 -3.15 -14.85 -3.00
N TYR A 129 -4.46 -14.86 -2.80
CA TYR A 129 -5.12 -14.45 -1.55
C TYR A 129 -5.74 -15.62 -0.77
N ASN A 130 -5.74 -16.82 -1.36
CA ASN A 130 -6.20 -18.05 -0.72
C ASN A 130 -5.03 -19.04 -0.63
N ASP A 131 -3.92 -18.61 -0.02
CA ASP A 131 -2.73 -19.47 0.06
C ASP A 131 -3.00 -20.73 0.88
N SER A 132 -2.47 -21.87 0.41
CA SER A 132 -2.71 -23.17 1.05
C SER A 132 -2.10 -23.32 2.43
N ARG A 133 -1.22 -22.39 2.83
CA ARG A 133 -0.59 -22.36 4.16
C ARG A 133 -1.43 -21.59 5.18
N GLY A 134 -2.50 -20.92 4.76
CA GLY A 134 -3.41 -20.17 5.62
C GLY A 134 -2.87 -18.82 6.11
N VAL A 135 -1.74 -18.35 5.58
CA VAL A 135 -1.08 -17.13 6.06
C VAL A 135 -1.94 -15.88 5.80
N THR A 136 -2.59 -15.80 4.64
CA THR A 136 -3.48 -14.69 4.27
C THR A 136 -4.75 -14.72 5.11
N ALA A 137 -5.25 -15.91 5.45
CA ALA A 137 -6.41 -16.04 6.34
C ALA A 137 -6.08 -15.56 7.76
N GLU A 138 -4.92 -15.94 8.30
CA GLU A 138 -4.43 -15.46 9.60
C GLU A 138 -4.24 -13.93 9.60
N PHE A 139 -3.63 -13.39 8.54
CA PHE A 139 -3.47 -11.95 8.36
C PHE A 139 -4.81 -11.23 8.34
N ASN A 140 -5.78 -11.71 7.57
CA ASN A 140 -7.10 -11.09 7.49
C ASN A 140 -7.82 -11.09 8.85
N LYS A 141 -7.84 -12.24 9.54
CA LYS A 141 -8.47 -12.37 10.87
C LYS A 141 -7.81 -11.50 11.94
N ASN A 142 -6.55 -11.09 11.74
CA ASN A 142 -5.85 -10.27 12.72
C ASN A 142 -6.53 -8.93 12.99
N VAL A 143 -7.32 -8.38 12.05
CA VAL A 143 -8.11 -7.17 12.31
C VAL A 143 -9.06 -7.35 13.51
N LEU A 144 -9.59 -8.56 13.72
CA LEU A 144 -10.45 -8.87 14.87
C LEU A 144 -9.65 -8.85 16.18
N ASN A 145 -8.41 -9.32 16.17
CA ASN A 145 -7.52 -9.21 17.34
C ASN A 145 -7.22 -7.74 17.66
N VAL A 146 -7.00 -6.91 16.63
CA VAL A 146 -6.81 -5.46 16.81
C VAL A 146 -8.06 -4.84 17.45
N LEU A 147 -9.26 -5.16 16.95
CA LEU A 147 -10.51 -4.67 17.53
C LEU A 147 -10.70 -5.15 18.98
N ASN A 148 -10.38 -6.41 19.28
CA ASN A 148 -10.41 -6.93 20.64
C ASN A 148 -9.50 -6.14 21.59
N ASN A 149 -8.27 -5.83 21.14
CA ASN A 149 -7.30 -5.10 21.96
C ASN A 149 -7.63 -3.61 22.12
N GLU A 150 -8.00 -2.94 21.02
CA GLU A 150 -8.19 -1.48 21.00
C GLU A 150 -9.57 -1.06 21.54
N LEU A 151 -10.60 -1.88 21.31
CA LEU A 151 -11.99 -1.54 21.67
C LEU A 151 -12.55 -2.42 22.79
N ASN A 152 -11.71 -3.25 23.42
CA ASN A 152 -12.11 -4.25 24.41
C ASN A 152 -13.30 -5.08 23.88
N ALA A 153 -13.14 -5.57 22.66
CA ALA A 153 -14.14 -6.39 21.98
C ALA A 153 -13.95 -7.88 22.28
N ASP A 154 -14.99 -8.68 22.06
CA ASP A 154 -15.01 -10.12 22.34
C ASP A 154 -15.14 -11.00 21.08
N PHE A 155 -14.56 -10.57 19.95
CA PHE A 155 -14.53 -11.39 18.74
C PHE A 155 -13.80 -12.72 18.99
N ASP A 156 -14.47 -13.85 18.77
CA ASP A 156 -13.84 -15.16 18.61
C ASP A 156 -13.52 -15.40 17.13
N LEU A 157 -12.22 -15.36 16.79
CA LEU A 157 -11.71 -15.52 15.43
C LEU A 157 -12.08 -16.87 14.78
N SER A 158 -12.42 -17.89 15.57
CA SER A 158 -12.87 -19.19 15.05
C SER A 158 -14.28 -19.13 14.47
N HIS A 159 -15.06 -18.10 14.79
CA HIS A 159 -16.42 -17.91 14.25
C HIS A 159 -16.45 -17.19 12.89
N PHE A 160 -15.31 -16.73 12.39
CA PHE A 160 -15.20 -16.03 11.11
C PHE A 160 -14.31 -16.79 10.14
N ASP A 161 -14.83 -17.19 8.99
CA ASP A 161 -14.06 -17.84 7.93
C ASP A 161 -13.46 -16.79 7.01
N HIS A 162 -12.22 -17.02 6.55
CA HIS A 162 -11.60 -16.19 5.53
C HIS A 162 -12.28 -16.45 4.17
N LEU A 163 -12.67 -15.39 3.48
CA LEU A 163 -13.24 -15.44 2.14
C LEU A 163 -12.52 -14.43 1.25
N ALA A 164 -11.84 -14.89 0.20
CA ALA A 164 -11.26 -14.01 -0.82
C ALA A 164 -11.72 -14.44 -2.22
N PHE A 165 -12.23 -13.50 -3.00
CA PHE A 165 -12.74 -13.76 -4.35
C PHE A 165 -12.46 -12.59 -5.29
N PHE A 166 -12.44 -12.87 -6.59
CA PHE A 166 -12.34 -11.81 -7.60
C PHE A 166 -13.72 -11.22 -7.89
N ASN A 167 -13.91 -9.94 -7.58
CA ASN A 167 -15.05 -9.15 -8.00
C ASN A 167 -14.80 -8.60 -9.41
N GLU A 168 -15.42 -9.22 -10.41
CA GLU A 168 -15.28 -8.84 -11.81
C GLU A 168 -15.78 -7.41 -12.10
N ALA A 169 -16.88 -6.99 -11.47
CA ALA A 169 -17.45 -5.66 -11.67
C ALA A 169 -16.51 -4.56 -11.15
N GLY A 170 -15.82 -4.82 -10.05
CA GLY A 170 -14.83 -3.91 -9.46
C GLY A 170 -13.38 -4.10 -9.96
N SER A 171 -13.12 -5.11 -10.80
CA SER A 171 -11.78 -5.54 -11.23
C SER A 171 -10.79 -5.65 -10.04
N ARG A 172 -11.22 -6.30 -8.96
CA ARG A 172 -10.47 -6.36 -7.70
C ARG A 172 -10.64 -7.70 -6.99
N ILE A 173 -9.64 -8.09 -6.21
CA ILE A 173 -9.84 -9.08 -5.16
C ILE A 173 -10.50 -8.37 -3.99
N GLU A 174 -11.52 -8.99 -3.41
CA GLU A 174 -12.10 -8.58 -2.13
C GLU A 174 -11.75 -9.63 -1.10
N MET A 175 -11.35 -9.17 0.08
CA MET A 175 -11.15 -10.01 1.26
C MET A 175 -12.23 -9.72 2.28
N HIS A 176 -12.82 -10.78 2.79
CA HIS A 176 -13.92 -10.74 3.73
C HIS A 176 -13.66 -11.70 4.89
N LEU A 177 -14.31 -11.42 6.01
CA LEU A 177 -14.49 -12.33 7.14
C LEU A 177 -15.96 -12.71 7.21
N MET A 178 -16.27 -13.98 6.95
CA MET A 178 -17.64 -14.49 6.89
C MET A 178 -18.02 -15.20 8.19
N ALA A 179 -19.11 -14.77 8.83
CA ALA A 179 -19.63 -15.43 10.02
C ALA A 179 -20.06 -16.87 9.69
N ASN A 180 -19.47 -17.87 10.34
CA ASN A 180 -19.82 -19.28 10.11
C ASN A 180 -21.03 -19.77 10.93
N ARG A 181 -21.53 -18.89 11.80
CA ARG A 181 -22.71 -19.06 12.66
C ARG A 181 -23.33 -17.69 12.96
N ASP A 182 -24.45 -17.69 13.68
CA ASP A 182 -24.97 -16.46 14.28
C ASP A 182 -24.05 -16.06 15.45
N ILE A 183 -23.61 -14.80 15.47
CA ILE A 183 -22.63 -14.24 16.41
C ILE A 183 -23.19 -12.93 16.95
N SER A 184 -23.01 -12.67 18.25
CA SER A 184 -23.10 -11.33 18.81
C SER A 184 -21.75 -10.96 19.38
N VAL A 185 -21.28 -9.75 19.10
CA VAL A 185 -19.99 -9.22 19.56
C VAL A 185 -20.23 -7.90 20.27
N LYS A 186 -19.66 -7.75 21.45
CA LYS A 186 -19.68 -6.52 22.23
C LYS A 186 -18.36 -5.79 22.05
N LEU A 187 -18.44 -4.47 21.92
CA LEU A 187 -17.31 -3.56 21.86
C LEU A 187 -17.42 -2.63 23.07
N GLU A 188 -16.87 -3.06 24.21
CA GLU A 188 -17.13 -2.42 25.50
C GLU A 188 -16.68 -0.96 25.55
N SER A 189 -15.55 -0.62 24.90
CA SER A 189 -15.00 0.75 24.90
C SER A 189 -15.93 1.78 24.26
N ILE A 190 -16.91 1.35 23.47
CA ILE A 190 -17.86 2.23 22.76
C ILE A 190 -19.33 1.89 23.04
N ASP A 191 -19.63 1.04 24.02
CA ASP A 191 -20.99 0.60 24.40
C ASP A 191 -21.84 0.16 23.20
N MET A 192 -21.25 -0.70 22.35
CA MET A 192 -21.89 -1.19 21.13
C MET A 192 -21.97 -2.71 21.13
N GLU A 193 -23.08 -3.23 20.62
CA GLU A 193 -23.26 -4.65 20.31
C GLU A 193 -23.58 -4.79 18.83
N VAL A 194 -22.90 -5.71 18.15
CA VAL A 194 -23.07 -5.99 16.72
C VAL A 194 -23.43 -7.45 16.56
N GLU A 195 -24.55 -7.70 15.89
CA GLU A 195 -24.96 -9.04 15.52
C GLU A 195 -24.54 -9.35 14.08
N PHE A 196 -24.08 -10.59 13.87
CA PHE A 196 -23.87 -11.18 12.56
C PHE A 196 -24.72 -12.43 12.43
N LYS A 197 -25.47 -12.56 11.34
CA LYS A 197 -26.11 -13.81 10.96
C LYS A 197 -25.12 -14.71 10.23
N ARG A 198 -25.33 -16.02 10.30
CA ARG A 198 -24.53 -16.98 9.54
C ARG A 198 -24.50 -16.61 8.05
N GLY A 199 -23.30 -16.50 7.50
CA GLY A 199 -23.05 -16.14 6.10
C GLY A 199 -22.91 -14.63 5.86
N GLU A 200 -23.20 -13.76 6.85
CA GLU A 200 -22.88 -12.34 6.73
C GLU A 200 -21.37 -12.13 6.72
N THR A 201 -20.93 -11.09 6.02
CA THR A 201 -19.51 -10.84 5.78
C THR A 201 -19.12 -9.44 6.20
N ILE A 202 -17.94 -9.32 6.80
CA ILE A 202 -17.23 -8.06 7.00
C ILE A 202 -16.24 -7.91 5.85
N HIS A 203 -16.39 -6.87 5.02
CA HIS A 203 -15.39 -6.52 4.00
C HIS A 203 -14.16 -5.92 4.69
N THR A 204 -12.99 -6.52 4.53
CA THR A 204 -11.76 -6.09 5.23
C THR A 204 -10.72 -5.45 4.32
N GLU A 205 -10.64 -5.85 3.05
CA GLU A 205 -9.65 -5.28 2.13
C GLU A 205 -10.12 -5.34 0.66
N ASN A 206 -9.71 -4.34 -0.11
CA ASN A 206 -9.71 -4.37 -1.56
C ASN A 206 -8.30 -4.59 -2.08
N SER A 207 -8.17 -5.28 -3.21
CA SER A 207 -6.94 -5.23 -4.00
C SER A 207 -7.27 -5.17 -5.48
N ARG A 208 -7.40 -3.94 -5.99
CA ARG A 208 -7.65 -3.64 -7.40
C ARG A 208 -6.50 -4.12 -8.26
N LYS A 209 -6.87 -4.60 -9.44
CA LYS A 209 -5.94 -5.10 -10.46
C LYS A 209 -6.02 -4.20 -11.67
N PHE A 210 -4.86 -3.88 -12.23
CA PHE A 210 -4.73 -2.79 -13.19
C PHE A 210 -4.46 -3.30 -14.61
N THR A 211 -5.01 -2.57 -15.57
CA THR A 211 -4.61 -2.65 -16.97
C THR A 211 -3.80 -1.41 -17.32
N LYS A 212 -2.99 -1.47 -18.39
CA LYS A 212 -2.25 -0.30 -18.89
C LYS A 212 -3.19 0.90 -19.13
N LYS A 213 -4.36 0.65 -19.73
CA LYS A 213 -5.36 1.68 -20.00
C LYS A 213 -5.91 2.31 -18.71
N SER A 214 -6.25 1.51 -17.71
CA SER A 214 -6.72 2.04 -16.42
C SER A 214 -5.65 2.89 -15.71
N ILE A 215 -4.37 2.54 -15.85
CA ILE A 215 -3.27 3.34 -15.27
C ILE A 215 -3.12 4.66 -16.02
N GLU A 216 -3.19 4.66 -17.35
CA GLU A 216 -3.15 5.87 -18.18
C GLU A 216 -4.29 6.83 -17.84
N ASP A 217 -5.52 6.31 -17.73
CA ASP A 217 -6.71 7.12 -17.42
C ASP A 217 -6.64 7.70 -16.00
N MET A 218 -6.21 6.89 -15.03
CA MET A 218 -6.01 7.30 -13.64
C MET A 218 -4.91 8.38 -13.53
N ALA A 219 -3.77 8.20 -14.21
CA ALA A 219 -2.69 9.19 -14.23
C ALA A 219 -3.15 10.51 -14.86
N ALA A 220 -3.86 10.46 -15.99
CA ALA A 220 -4.38 11.65 -16.66
C ALA A 220 -5.37 12.43 -15.77
N ARG A 221 -6.31 11.73 -15.11
CA ARG A 221 -7.24 12.32 -14.12
C ARG A 221 -6.51 12.92 -12.92
N ALA A 222 -5.30 12.46 -12.62
CA ALA A 222 -4.46 12.98 -11.55
C ALA A 222 -3.54 14.16 -11.96
N GLY A 223 -3.59 14.60 -13.22
CA GLY A 223 -2.67 15.64 -13.74
C GLY A 223 -1.26 15.11 -13.98
N LEU A 224 -1.11 13.80 -14.14
CA LEU A 224 0.14 13.10 -14.36
C LEU A 224 0.18 12.51 -15.77
N CYS A 225 1.38 12.28 -16.29
CA CYS A 225 1.61 11.52 -17.52
C CYS A 225 2.58 10.36 -17.25
N ILE A 226 2.36 9.23 -17.91
CA ILE A 226 3.28 8.09 -17.86
C ILE A 226 4.52 8.42 -18.69
N GLN A 227 5.68 8.42 -18.06
CA GLN A 227 6.97 8.63 -18.72
C GLN A 227 7.65 7.32 -19.08
N ASN A 228 7.53 6.31 -18.21
CA ASN A 228 8.10 5.00 -18.45
C ASN A 228 7.31 3.91 -17.74
N CYS A 229 7.34 2.70 -18.28
CA CYS A 229 6.69 1.54 -17.69
C CYS A 229 7.57 0.30 -17.86
N HIS A 230 7.90 -0.33 -16.74
CA HIS A 230 8.67 -1.57 -16.68
C HIS A 230 7.79 -2.65 -16.09
N SER A 231 7.61 -3.75 -16.82
CA SER A 231 6.90 -4.92 -16.32
C SER A 231 7.85 -6.10 -16.18
N ASP A 232 7.51 -7.03 -15.30
CA ASP A 232 8.17 -8.33 -15.27
C ASP A 232 7.88 -9.12 -16.57
N ARG A 233 8.54 -10.27 -16.74
CA ARG A 233 8.47 -11.07 -17.97
C ARG A 233 7.06 -11.54 -18.30
N ASP A 234 6.23 -11.79 -17.29
CA ASP A 234 4.87 -12.30 -17.46
C ASP A 234 3.84 -11.15 -17.51
N GLY A 235 4.27 -9.89 -17.31
CA GLY A 235 3.41 -8.72 -17.31
C GLY A 235 2.45 -8.66 -16.12
N TRP A 236 2.83 -9.29 -15.01
CA TRP A 236 2.02 -9.48 -13.81
C TRP A 236 2.11 -8.32 -12.82
N PHE A 237 3.22 -7.59 -12.86
CA PHE A 237 3.47 -6.42 -12.05
C PHE A 237 4.20 -5.36 -12.88
N SER A 238 3.72 -4.12 -12.82
CA SER A 238 4.32 -3.00 -13.52
C SER A 238 4.81 -1.92 -12.56
N LEU A 239 6.05 -1.48 -12.74
CA LEU A 239 6.60 -0.26 -12.16
C LEU A 239 6.46 0.87 -13.18
N VAL A 240 5.70 1.89 -12.82
CA VAL A 240 5.36 3.01 -13.72
C VAL A 240 5.95 4.29 -13.16
N VAL A 241 6.77 4.96 -13.98
CA VAL A 241 7.32 6.29 -13.69
C VAL A 241 6.38 7.32 -14.32
N MET A 242 5.90 8.24 -13.49
CA MET A 242 5.03 9.34 -13.86
C MET A 242 5.69 10.68 -13.58
N GLY A 243 5.34 11.69 -14.38
CA GLY A 243 5.67 13.09 -14.16
C GLY A 243 4.43 13.96 -14.30
N LEU A 244 4.57 15.26 -14.07
CA LEU A 244 3.49 16.21 -14.33
C LEU A 244 3.12 16.23 -15.82
N ASN A 245 1.82 16.33 -16.10
CA ASN A 245 1.35 16.58 -17.46
C ASN A 245 1.69 18.05 -17.83
N PRO A 246 2.40 18.31 -18.95
CA PRO A 246 2.74 19.67 -19.36
C PRO A 246 1.52 20.53 -19.70
#